data_AF-A0A9N7U4V0-F1
#
_entry.id   AF-A0A9N7U4V0-F1
#
_cell.length_a   1.000
_cell.length_b   1.000
_cell.length_c   1.000
_cell.angle_alpha   90.00
_cell.angle_beta   90.00
_cell.angle_gamma   90.00
#
_symmetry.space_group_name_H-M   'P 1'
#
loop_
_entity.id
_entity.type
_entity.pdbx_description
1 polymer ?
#
loop_
_entity_poly.entity_id
_entity_poly.type
_entity_poly.pdbx_seq_one_letter_code
_entity_poly.pdbx_strand_id
1 'polypeptide(L)'
;MVYNFTKCTMSTKGGKSIVYKRSRNSWKMLTKDGQDHEENASMDKSQRERKGKIQFALRFKRDQLYYSPAVAMGELKMEKTPSSPASLGQSYWFEKENIGAGEYHALRSVSEPQYYLCSIGKEISTCTKKEKSLHVKVKMI
;
A
#
# COMPACT_ATOMS: atom_id res chain seq x y z
N MET A 1 -16.34 5.43 10.12
CA MET A 1 -16.80 4.16 9.53
C MET A 1 -15.63 3.52 8.78
N VAL A 2 -15.48 2.19 8.86
CA VAL A 2 -14.48 1.43 8.08
C VAL A 2 -15.22 0.71 6.96
N TYR A 3 -14.79 0.93 5.71
CA TYR A 3 -15.39 0.29 4.55
C TYR A 3 -14.80 -1.09 4.30
N ASN A 4 -15.58 -1.99 3.70
CA ASN A 4 -15.10 -3.30 3.32
C ASN A 4 -13.97 -3.23 2.27
N PHE A 5 -13.23 -4.32 2.17
CA PHE A 5 -12.20 -4.49 1.15
C PHE A 5 -12.83 -4.60 -0.23
N THR A 6 -12.31 -3.83 -1.18
CA THR A 6 -12.78 -3.73 -2.57
C THR A 6 -11.59 -3.81 -3.51
N LYS A 7 -11.75 -4.45 -4.67
CA LYS A 7 -10.63 -4.66 -5.60
C LYS A 7 -10.14 -3.35 -6.20
N CYS A 8 -8.84 -3.26 -6.36
CA CYS A 8 -8.18 -2.11 -6.94
C CYS A 8 -6.85 -2.50 -7.61
N THR A 9 -6.33 -1.57 -8.40
CA THR A 9 -4.95 -1.56 -8.89
C THR A 9 -4.24 -0.34 -8.36
N MET A 10 -2.94 -0.44 -8.14
CA MET A 10 -2.11 0.69 -7.72
C MET A 10 -0.91 0.83 -8.65
N SER A 11 -0.67 2.05 -9.14
CA SER A 11 0.43 2.36 -10.04
C SER A 11 1.20 3.59 -9.57
N THR A 12 2.50 3.59 -9.82
CA THR A 12 3.39 4.73 -9.55
C THR A 12 3.18 5.85 -10.57
N LYS A 13 3.62 7.08 -10.25
CA LYS A 13 3.67 8.20 -11.21
C LYS A 13 4.46 7.90 -12.48
N GLY A 14 5.43 6.98 -12.42
CA GLY A 14 6.19 6.50 -13.58
C GLY A 14 5.51 5.37 -14.37
N GLY A 15 4.22 5.09 -14.15
CA GLY A 15 3.47 4.07 -14.88
C GLY A 15 3.73 2.63 -14.44
N LYS A 16 4.64 2.40 -13.47
CA LYS A 16 4.91 1.05 -12.94
C LYS A 16 3.77 0.56 -12.05
N SER A 17 3.36 -0.69 -12.24
CA SER A 17 2.38 -1.36 -11.39
C SER A 17 3.00 -1.78 -10.06
N ILE A 18 2.22 -1.72 -8.99
CA ILE A 18 2.63 -2.23 -7.67
C ILE A 18 2.10 -3.64 -7.51
N VAL A 19 3.01 -4.57 -7.29
CA VAL A 19 2.75 -6.00 -7.14
C VAL A 19 3.29 -6.50 -5.81
N TYR A 20 2.93 -7.71 -5.43
CA TYR A 20 3.48 -8.40 -4.27
C TYR A 20 4.05 -9.74 -4.72
N LYS A 21 5.24 -10.10 -4.22
CA LYS A 21 5.94 -11.34 -4.59
C LYS A 21 6.60 -11.98 -3.38
N ARG A 22 6.67 -13.30 -3.38
CA ARG A 22 7.42 -14.06 -2.37
C ARG A 22 8.91 -13.96 -2.68
N SER A 23 9.71 -13.58 -1.68
CA SER A 23 11.17 -13.54 -1.73
C SER A 23 11.73 -14.42 -0.61
N ARG A 24 12.37 -15.54 -0.98
CA ARG A 24 12.85 -16.60 -0.05
C ARG A 24 11.77 -17.03 0.95
N ASN A 25 11.68 -16.34 2.10
CA ASN A 25 10.78 -16.64 3.22
C ASN A 25 9.84 -15.49 3.61
N SER A 26 9.87 -14.35 2.92
CA SER A 26 9.00 -13.22 3.21
C SER A 26 8.27 -12.71 1.98
N TRP A 27 7.16 -12.02 2.21
CA TRP A 27 6.43 -11.32 1.19
C TRP A 27 6.94 -9.91 1.05
N LYS A 28 7.10 -9.45 -0.18
CA LYS A 28 7.59 -8.11 -0.49
C LYS A 28 6.67 -7.43 -1.48
N MET A 29 6.52 -6.12 -1.32
CA MET A 29 5.89 -5.25 -2.32
C MET A 29 6.95 -4.74 -3.29
N LEU A 30 6.65 -4.74 -4.57
CA LEU A 30 7.56 -4.41 -5.65
C LEU A 30 6.90 -3.48 -6.68
N THR A 31 7.72 -2.74 -7.42
CA THR A 31 7.31 -2.04 -8.64
C THR A 31 7.72 -2.87 -9.87
N LYS A 32 6.80 -2.99 -10.83
CA LYS A 32 6.98 -3.76 -12.08
C LYS A 32 6.57 -2.90 -13.26
N ASP A 33 7.32 -2.95 -14.36
CA ASP A 33 7.03 -2.15 -15.54
C ASP A 33 5.74 -2.65 -16.23
N GLY A 34 4.92 -1.73 -16.73
CA GLY A 34 3.52 -2.00 -17.12
C GLY A 34 3.32 -2.89 -18.36
N GLN A 35 4.38 -3.36 -19.02
CA GLN A 35 4.31 -4.24 -20.20
C GLN A 35 4.26 -5.74 -19.86
N ASP A 36 4.42 -6.12 -18.59
CA ASP A 36 4.22 -7.51 -18.17
C ASP A 36 2.70 -7.79 -18.02
N HIS A 37 2.08 -8.04 -19.17
CA HIS A 37 0.62 -8.15 -19.41
C HIS A 37 -0.13 -9.25 -18.63
N GLU A 38 0.52 -10.06 -17.79
CA GLU A 38 -0.14 -11.18 -17.10
C GLU A 38 -0.46 -10.94 -15.61
N GLU A 39 0.02 -9.86 -14.99
CA GLU A 39 -0.26 -9.61 -13.56
C GLU A 39 -0.41 -8.11 -13.28
N ASN A 40 -1.53 -7.51 -13.71
CA ASN A 40 -2.07 -6.41 -12.92
C ASN A 40 -2.51 -7.03 -11.59
N ALA A 41 -1.57 -7.14 -10.63
CA ALA A 41 -1.80 -7.77 -9.35
C ALA A 41 -2.93 -7.01 -8.63
N SER A 42 -4.16 -7.51 -8.81
CA SER A 42 -5.32 -6.97 -8.15
C SER A 42 -5.09 -7.08 -6.66
N MET A 43 -5.20 -5.96 -5.96
CA MET A 43 -5.15 -5.92 -4.51
C MET A 43 -6.47 -5.40 -3.99
N ASP A 44 -6.82 -5.74 -2.76
CA ASP A 44 -7.96 -5.16 -2.11
C ASP A 44 -7.55 -3.89 -1.37
N LYS A 45 -8.40 -2.87 -1.41
CA LYS A 45 -8.31 -1.67 -0.60
C LYS A 45 -9.52 -1.59 0.33
N SER A 46 -9.27 -1.26 1.59
CA SER A 46 -10.26 -0.74 2.52
C SER A 46 -9.97 0.73 2.78
N GLN A 47 -11.01 1.52 3.01
CA GLN A 47 -10.90 2.94 3.33
C GLN A 47 -11.54 3.22 4.69
N ARG A 48 -11.07 4.26 5.37
CA ARG A 48 -11.78 4.90 6.47
C ARG A 48 -11.46 6.39 6.50
N GLU A 49 -12.33 7.15 7.13
CA GLU A 49 -12.05 8.54 7.49
C GLU A 49 -11.79 8.61 9.00
N ARG A 50 -10.70 9.27 9.39
CA ARG A 50 -10.34 9.48 10.79
C ARG A 50 -9.71 10.85 10.96
N LYS A 51 -10.28 11.67 11.85
CA LYS A 51 -9.81 13.05 12.11
C LYS A 51 -9.70 13.90 10.81
N GLY A 52 -10.71 13.82 9.96
CA GLY A 52 -10.76 14.56 8.67
C GLY A 52 -9.75 14.11 7.62
N LYS A 53 -9.07 12.98 7.85
CA LYS A 53 -8.07 12.42 6.93
C LYS A 53 -8.56 11.10 6.34
N ILE A 54 -8.38 10.96 5.03
CA ILE A 54 -8.63 9.71 4.32
C ILE A 54 -7.46 8.76 4.57
N GLN A 55 -7.78 7.60 5.13
CA GLN A 55 -6.83 6.54 5.38
C GLN A 55 -7.26 5.29 4.62
N PHE A 56 -6.30 4.49 4.20
CA PHE A 56 -6.60 3.21 3.58
C PHE A 56 -5.63 2.12 4.00
N ALA A 57 -6.14 0.89 3.94
CA ALA A 57 -5.37 -0.32 4.13
C ALA A 57 -5.35 -1.09 2.81
N LEU A 58 -4.22 -1.68 2.49
CA LEU A 58 -4.04 -2.54 1.33
C LEU A 58 -4.02 -3.99 1.79
N ARG A 59 -4.50 -4.90 0.95
CA ARG A 59 -4.51 -6.32 1.24
C ARG A 59 -4.35 -7.12 -0.03
N PHE A 60 -3.60 -8.20 0.09
CA PHE A 60 -3.33 -9.14 -0.99
C PHE A 60 -3.89 -10.49 -0.57
N LYS A 61 -4.68 -11.11 -1.45
CA LYS A 61 -5.21 -12.45 -1.23
C LYS A 61 -4.31 -13.47 -1.92
N ARG A 62 -3.86 -14.46 -1.17
CA ARG A 62 -3.20 -15.64 -1.72
C ARG A 62 -3.81 -16.89 -1.09
N ASP A 63 -4.22 -17.82 -1.94
CA ASP A 63 -4.93 -19.03 -1.53
C ASP A 63 -6.14 -18.64 -0.64
N GLN A 64 -6.19 -19.14 0.58
CA GLN A 64 -7.21 -18.80 1.59
C GLN A 64 -6.73 -17.78 2.63
N LEU A 65 -5.57 -17.16 2.42
CA LEU A 65 -4.94 -16.24 3.37
C LEU A 65 -4.89 -14.81 2.82
N TYR A 66 -4.89 -13.86 3.75
CA TYR A 66 -4.75 -12.44 3.47
C TYR A 66 -3.45 -11.91 4.05
N TYR A 67 -2.81 -11.00 3.32
CA TYR A 67 -1.60 -10.31 3.75
C TYR A 67 -1.73 -8.82 3.54
N SER A 68 -1.25 -8.02 4.47
CA SER A 68 -1.25 -6.56 4.36
C SER A 68 0.14 -5.99 4.68
N PRO A 69 0.54 -4.89 4.03
CA PRO A 69 1.72 -4.14 4.43
C PRO A 69 1.47 -3.46 5.77
N ALA A 70 2.42 -3.61 6.68
CA ALA A 70 2.46 -3.00 7.99
C ALA A 70 3.78 -2.23 8.15
N VAL A 71 3.72 -1.07 8.79
CA VAL A 71 4.92 -0.33 9.22
C VAL A 71 5.09 -0.50 10.72
N ALA A 72 6.23 -1.09 11.09
CA ALA A 72 6.65 -1.30 12.47
C ALA A 72 8.16 -1.11 12.60
N MET A 73 8.58 -0.28 13.56
CA MET A 73 9.99 0.07 13.80
C MET A 73 10.66 0.64 12.56
N GLY A 74 9.91 1.43 11.78
CA GLY A 74 10.39 2.01 10.51
C GLY A 74 10.58 1.03 9.37
N GLU A 75 10.23 -0.25 9.50
CA GLU A 75 10.33 -1.23 8.43
C GLU A 75 8.96 -1.53 7.81
N LEU A 76 8.90 -1.71 6.49
CA LEU A 76 7.71 -2.22 5.80
C LEU A 76 7.75 -3.75 5.78
N LYS A 77 6.77 -4.39 6.40
CA LYS A 77 6.63 -5.86 6.40
C LYS A 77 5.26 -6.27 5.89
N MET A 78 5.24 -7.40 5.19
CA MET A 78 4.00 -8.04 4.78
C MET A 78 3.60 -9.06 5.84
N GLU A 79 2.45 -8.85 6.47
CA GLU A 79 1.97 -9.67 7.58
C GLU A 79 0.64 -10.31 7.24
N LYS A 80 0.40 -11.51 7.81
CA LYS A 80 -0.89 -12.19 7.68
C LYS A 80 -1.97 -11.40 8.43
N THR A 81 -3.10 -11.15 7.79
CA THR A 81 -4.18 -10.32 8.35
C THR A 81 -5.54 -11.04 8.37
N PRO A 82 -6.47 -10.59 9.23
CA PRO A 82 -7.84 -11.08 9.22
C PRO A 82 -8.59 -10.67 7.94
N SER A 83 -9.72 -11.34 7.70
CA SER A 83 -10.60 -11.03 6.56
C SER A 83 -11.35 -9.70 6.70
N SER A 84 -11.56 -9.22 7.93
CA SER A 84 -12.28 -7.97 8.19
C SER A 84 -11.31 -6.79 8.35
N PRO A 85 -11.52 -5.66 7.63
CA PRO A 85 -10.70 -4.46 7.81
C PRO A 85 -10.92 -3.80 9.18
N ALA A 86 -12.05 -4.03 9.84
CA ALA A 86 -12.35 -3.47 11.16
C ALA A 86 -11.39 -4.00 12.25
N SER A 87 -10.79 -5.18 12.04
CA SER A 87 -9.85 -5.80 12.96
C SER A 87 -8.39 -5.38 12.75
N LEU A 88 -8.10 -4.49 11.79
CA LEU A 88 -6.74 -4.06 11.49
C LEU A 88 -6.25 -2.99 12.47
N GLY A 89 -5.10 -3.26 13.10
CA GLY A 89 -4.33 -2.29 13.89
C GLY A 89 -3.82 -1.10 13.07
N GLN A 90 -3.31 -0.06 13.73
CA GLN A 90 -2.89 1.19 13.07
C GLN A 90 -1.74 1.02 12.07
N SER A 91 -0.87 0.01 12.27
CA SER A 91 0.29 -0.27 11.43
C SER A 91 -0.05 -0.60 9.97
N TYR A 92 -1.26 -1.08 9.70
CA TYR A 92 -1.73 -1.43 8.36
C TYR A 92 -2.37 -0.27 7.59
N TRP A 93 -2.55 0.88 8.25
CA TRP A 93 -3.24 2.03 7.67
C TRP A 93 -2.24 3.06 7.19
N PHE A 94 -2.51 3.60 6.01
CA PHE A 94 -1.76 4.68 5.40
C PHE A 94 -2.68 5.88 5.19
N GLU A 95 -2.21 7.05 5.60
CA GLU A 95 -2.86 8.31 5.29
C GLU A 95 -2.52 8.72 3.85
N LYS A 96 -3.56 9.10 3.11
CA LYS A 96 -3.45 9.62 1.75
C LYS A 96 -3.03 11.09 1.83
N GLU A 97 -1.79 11.40 1.46
CA GLU A 97 -1.32 12.79 1.38
C GLU A 97 -1.28 13.31 -0.05
N ASN A 98 -1.86 14.49 -0.25
CA ASN A 98 -1.71 15.23 -1.50
C ASN A 98 -0.28 15.75 -1.63
N ILE A 99 0.26 15.63 -2.84
CA ILE A 99 1.62 16.05 -3.23
C ILE A 99 1.58 17.15 -4.31
N GLY A 100 0.41 17.71 -4.59
CA GLY A 100 0.18 18.71 -5.63
C GLY A 100 -1.20 18.56 -6.27
N ALA A 101 -1.40 19.19 -7.43
CA ALA A 101 -2.60 19.01 -8.25
C ALA A 101 -2.49 17.68 -9.02
N GLY A 102 -3.41 16.75 -8.80
CA GLY A 102 -3.48 15.51 -9.58
C GLY A 102 -4.02 14.30 -8.81
N GLU A 103 -3.93 13.16 -9.48
CA GLU A 103 -4.49 11.86 -9.02
C GLU A 103 -3.48 11.01 -8.22
N TYR A 104 -2.26 11.53 -8.04
CA TYR A 104 -1.16 10.86 -7.37
C TYR A 104 -1.01 11.36 -5.93
N HIS A 105 -0.73 10.43 -5.03
CA HIS A 105 -0.67 10.71 -3.60
C HIS A 105 0.52 10.01 -2.97
N ALA A 106 1.09 10.63 -1.93
CA ALA A 106 2.06 9.98 -1.05
C ALA A 106 1.32 9.21 0.04
N LEU A 107 1.86 8.06 0.43
CA LEU A 107 1.25 7.19 1.45
C LEU A 107 2.08 7.25 2.72
N ARG A 108 1.53 7.89 3.76
CA ARG A 108 2.20 8.04 5.05
C ARG A 108 1.69 7.02 6.05
N SER A 109 2.57 6.38 6.81
CA SER A 109 2.16 5.45 7.87
C SER A 109 1.30 6.17 8.93
N VAL A 110 0.26 5.50 9.40
CA VAL A 110 -0.58 6.01 10.52
C VAL A 110 0.02 5.65 11.87
N SER A 111 0.69 4.49 12.02
CA SER A 111 1.34 4.08 13.27
C SER A 111 2.63 4.87 13.53
N GLU A 112 3.36 5.23 12.48
CA GLU A 112 4.65 5.91 12.56
C GLU A 112 4.69 7.05 11.54
N PRO A 113 4.09 8.22 11.86
CA PRO A 113 3.85 9.31 10.90
C PRO A 113 5.10 9.91 10.26
N GLN A 114 6.29 9.67 10.78
CA GLN A 114 7.55 10.07 10.15
C GLN A 114 7.91 9.24 8.91
N TYR A 115 7.23 8.12 8.65
CA TYR A 115 7.53 7.23 7.52
C TYR A 115 6.49 7.30 6.41
N TYR A 116 6.99 7.30 5.17
CA TYR A 116 6.25 7.23 3.92
C TYR A 116 6.63 5.97 3.17
N LEU A 117 5.72 5.40 2.37
CA LEU A 117 6.10 4.39 1.39
C LEU A 117 7.03 5.00 0.34
N CYS A 118 8.06 4.27 -0.06
CA CYS A 118 9.07 4.68 -1.04
C CYS A 118 9.48 3.50 -1.92
N SER A 119 10.17 3.76 -3.03
CA SER A 119 10.76 2.71 -3.86
C SER A 119 12.29 2.75 -3.72
N ILE A 120 12.89 1.61 -3.37
CA ILE A 120 14.34 1.40 -3.33
C ILE A 120 14.66 0.39 -4.44
N GLY A 121 15.08 0.91 -5.60
CA GLY A 121 15.14 0.10 -6.83
C GLY A 121 13.74 -0.40 -7.20
N LYS A 122 13.57 -1.73 -7.29
CA LYS A 122 12.28 -2.38 -7.57
C LYS A 122 11.46 -2.69 -6.31
N GLU A 123 12.04 -2.58 -5.11
CA GLU A 123 11.37 -2.93 -3.85
C GLU A 123 10.68 -1.72 -3.23
N ILE A 124 9.48 -1.91 -2.69
CA ILE A 124 8.79 -0.88 -1.91
C ILE A 124 9.20 -1.03 -0.45
N SER A 125 9.60 0.08 0.16
CA SER A 125 10.03 0.17 1.55
C SER A 125 9.49 1.47 2.16
N THR A 126 10.09 1.92 3.26
CA THR A 126 9.80 3.17 3.96
C THR A 126 10.91 4.20 3.77
N CYS A 127 10.56 5.48 3.81
CA CYS A 127 11.52 6.59 3.91
C CYS A 127 10.96 7.71 4.80
N THR A 128 11.81 8.59 5.32
CA THR A 128 11.40 9.71 6.17
C THR A 128 11.14 11.02 5.42
N LYS A 129 11.63 11.11 4.18
CA LYS A 129 11.55 12.31 3.34
C LYS A 129 10.36 12.22 2.39
N LYS A 130 9.39 13.14 2.52
CA LYS A 130 8.19 13.16 1.66
C LYS A 130 8.53 13.30 0.18
N GLU A 131 9.57 14.07 -0.16
CA GLU A 131 10.06 14.24 -1.53
C GLU A 131 10.65 12.97 -2.15
N LYS A 132 11.02 11.99 -1.31
CA LYS A 132 11.48 10.65 -1.73
C LYS A 132 10.36 9.60 -1.71
N SER A 133 9.15 10.00 -1.32
CA SER A 133 8.03 9.08 -1.20
C SER A 133 7.56 8.57 -2.57
N LEU A 134 6.96 7.39 -2.56
CA LEU A 134 6.33 6.80 -3.71
C LEU A 134 4.99 7.49 -3.96
N HIS A 135 4.87 8.11 -5.14
CA HIS A 135 3.65 8.76 -5.57
C HIS A 135 2.79 7.77 -6.33
N VAL A 136 1.62 7.44 -5.79
CA VAL A 136 0.76 6.38 -6.31
C VAL A 136 -0.63 6.87 -6.69
N LYS A 137 -1.17 6.28 -7.75
CA LYS A 137 -2.58 6.35 -8.13
C LYS A 137 -3.23 5.03 -7.78
N VAL A 138 -4.37 5.08 -7.08
CA VAL A 138 -5.19 3.91 -6.77
C VAL A 138 -6.46 3.97 -7.61
N LYS A 139 -6.74 2.92 -8.37
CA LYS A 139 -7.90 2.81 -9.26
C LYS A 139 -8.75 1.61 -8.86
N MET A 140 -10.05 1.82 -8.64
CA MET A 140 -11.02 0.73 -8.38
C MET A 140 -11.26 -0.08 -9.66
N ILE A 141 -11.50 -1.39 -9.52
CA ILE A 141 -11.82 -2.31 -10.63
C ILE A 141 -13.04 -3.18 -10.30
#